data_AF-A0A8S9W916-F1
#
_entry.id   AF-A0A8S9W916-F1
#
_cell.length_a   1.000
_cell.length_b   1.000
_cell.length_c   1.000
_cell.angle_alpha   90.00
_cell.angle_beta   90.00
_cell.angle_gamma   90.00
#
_symmetry.space_group_name_H-M   'P 1'
#
loop_
_entity.id
_entity.type
_entity.pdbx_description
1 polymer ?
#
loop_
_entity_poly.entity_id
_entity_poly.type
_entity_poly.pdbx_seq_one_letter_code
_entity_poly.pdbx_strand_id
1 'polypeptide(L)' 'MDKSRRKALGGLIFALGLIVMLIGAMTDLYETKIGVIIMLAIWFIGGALVSLIFGGEEEPSEQLES' A
#
# COMPACT_ATOMS: atom_id res chain seq x y z
N MET A 1 -2.27 -8.23 15.35
CA MET A 1 -3.24 -7.18 14.93
C MET A 1 -4.44 -7.85 14.24
N ASP A 2 -5.68 -7.52 14.60
CA ASP A 2 -6.87 -8.13 14.00
C ASP A 2 -6.84 -8.04 12.47
N LYS A 3 -7.22 -9.13 11.78
CA LYS A 3 -7.30 -9.20 10.30
C LYS A 3 -8.00 -7.97 9.69
N SER A 4 -9.00 -7.44 10.39
CA SER A 4 -9.74 -6.22 10.03
C SER A 4 -8.88 -4.96 9.99
N ARG A 5 -7.92 -4.79 10.91
CA ARG A 5 -7.02 -3.61 10.91
C ARG A 5 -6.00 -3.66 9.78
N ARG A 6 -5.45 -4.83 9.44
CA ARG A 6 -4.58 -4.98 8.24
C ARG A 6 -5.35 -4.63 6.96
N LYS A 7 -6.61 -5.09 6.84
CA LYS A 7 -7.47 -4.79 5.69
C LYS A 7 -7.84 -3.30 5.62
N ALA A 8 -8.12 -2.68 6.76
CA ALA A 8 -8.38 -1.24 6.86
C ALA A 8 -7.17 -0.41 6.46
N LEU A 9 -5.96 -0.76 6.91
CA LEU A 9 -4.70 -0.10 6.54
C LEU A 9 -4.41 -0.22 5.04
N GLY A 10 -4.57 -1.41 4.46
CA GLY A 10 -4.42 -1.60 3.00
C GLY A 10 -5.41 -0.74 2.20
N GLY A 11 -6.67 -0.67 2.65
CA GLY A 11 -7.68 0.20 2.03
C GLY A 11 -7.36 1.69 2.17
N LEU A 12 -6.80 2.11 3.30
CA LEU A 12 -6.40 3.50 3.57
C LEU A 12 -5.25 3.95 2.65
N ILE A 13 -4.22 3.12 2.51
CA ILE A 13 -3.08 3.36 1.60
C ILE A 13 -3.58 3.45 0.16
N PHE A 14 -4.57 2.62 -0.20
CA PHE A 14 -5.16 2.65 -1.52
C PHE A 14 -5.97 3.92 -1.81
N ALA A 15 -6.80 4.34 -0.85
CA ALA A 15 -7.51 5.60 -0.94
C ALA A 15 -6.55 6.80 -1.04
N LEU A 16 -5.45 6.79 -0.28
CA LEU A 16 -4.41 7.83 -0.31
C LEU A 16 -3.75 7.95 -1.69
N GLY A 17 -3.37 6.82 -2.31
CA GLY A 17 -2.80 6.81 -3.66
C GLY A 17 -3.75 7.41 -4.70
N LEU A 18 -5.05 7.07 -4.62
CA LEU A 18 -6.07 7.62 -5.50
C LEU A 18 -6.32 9.11 -5.29
N ILE A 19 -6.37 9.58 -4.03
CA ILE A 19 -6.57 11.00 -3.72
C ILE A 19 -5.40 11.82 -4.26
N VAL A 20 -4.15 11.37 -4.10
CA VAL A 20 -2.97 12.05 -4.63
C VAL A 20 -3.01 12.14 -6.15
N MET A 21 -3.42 11.06 -6.83
CA MET A 21 -3.59 11.07 -8.28
C MET A 21 -4.70 12.06 -8.71
N LEU A 22 -5.84 12.04 -8.04
CA LEU A 22 -6.98 12.93 -8.32
C LEU A 22 -6.62 14.40 -8.12
N ILE A 23 -5.94 14.73 -7.02
CA ILE A 23 -5.49 16.10 -6.75
C ILE A 23 -4.51 16.52 -7.84
N GLY A 24 -3.50 15.70 -8.14
CA GLY A 24 -2.51 16.00 -9.18
C GLY A 24 -3.14 16.21 -10.56
N ALA A 25 -4.15 15.41 -10.91
CA ALA A 25 -4.88 15.55 -12.16
C ALA A 25 -5.82 16.77 -12.20
N MET A 26 -6.49 17.11 -11.09
CA MET A 26 -7.40 18.27 -11.03
C MET A 26 -6.68 19.61 -11.00
N THR A 27 -5.51 19.66 -10.38
CA THR A 27 -4.75 20.92 -10.20
C THR A 27 -3.70 21.15 -11.29
N ASP A 28 -3.53 20.21 -12.22
CA ASP A 28 -2.52 20.22 -13.29
C ASP A 28 -1.11 20.55 -12.76
N LEU A 29 -0.85 20.22 -11.50
CA LEU A 29 0.41 20.52 -10.80
C LEU A 29 1.59 19.79 -11.44
N TYR A 30 1.32 18.65 -12.07
CA TYR A 30 2.31 17.78 -12.69
C TYR A 30 1.66 17.03 -13.85
N GLU A 31 2.46 16.70 -14.86
CA GLU A 31 2.05 15.83 -15.97
C GLU A 31 1.43 14.55 -15.40
N THR A 32 0.29 14.09 -15.95
CA THR A 32 -0.46 12.93 -15.43
C THR A 32 0.43 11.69 -15.25
N LYS A 33 1.47 11.55 -16.09
CA LYS A 33 2.50 10.50 -15.97
C LYS A 33 3.24 10.54 -14.63
N ILE A 34 3.61 11.72 -14.16
CA ILE A 34 4.28 11.93 -12.87
C ILE A 34 3.33 11.56 -11.73
N GLY A 35 2.05 11.95 -11.83
CA GLY A 35 1.02 11.57 -10.86
C GLY A 35 0.87 10.04 -10.72
N VAL A 36 0.86 9.31 -11.83
CA VAL A 36 0.80 7.83 -11.84
C VAL A 36 2.05 7.22 -11.20
N ILE A 37 3.25 7.77 -11.48
CA ILE A 37 4.50 7.29 -10.86
C ILE A 37 4.49 7.49 -9.35
N ILE A 38 4.05 8.66 -8.87
CA ILE A 38 3.95 8.96 -7.43
C ILE A 38 2.93 8.03 -6.76
N MET A 39 1.77 7.82 -7.38
CA MET A 39 0.74 6.91 -6.90
C MET A 39 1.26 5.47 -6.77
N LEU A 40 1.96 4.97 -7.79
CA LEU A 40 2.60 3.65 -7.73
C LEU A 40 3.67 3.60 -6.63
N ALA A 41 4.48 4.65 -6.48
CA ALA A 41 5.48 4.72 -5.42
C ALA A 41 4.83 4.66 -4.03
N ILE A 42 3.74 5.38 -3.79
CA ILE A 42 2.99 5.36 -2.53
C ILE A 42 2.41 3.97 -2.27
N TRP A 43 1.91 3.28 -3.30
CA TRP A 43 1.42 1.91 -3.14
C TRP A 43 2.51 0.90 -2.81
N PHE A 44 3.63 0.94 -3.54
CA PHE A 44 4.73 0.01 -3.30
C PHE A 44 5.38 0.29 -1.95
N ILE A 45 5.66 1.55 -1.62
CA ILE A 45 6.29 1.92 -0.34
C ILE A 45 5.32 1.69 0.81
N GLY A 46 4.06 2.11 0.69
CA GLY A 46 3.05 1.92 1.74
C GLY A 46 2.74 0.44 1.98
N GLY A 47 2.60 -0.34 0.91
CA GLY A 47 2.42 -1.80 0.97
C GLY A 47 3.63 -2.51 1.58
N ALA A 48 4.84 -2.19 1.12
CA ALA A 48 6.07 -2.75 1.67
C ALA A 48 6.30 -2.35 3.13
N LEU A 49 6.01 -1.10 3.51
CA LEU A 49 6.14 -0.62 4.88
C LEU A 49 5.16 -1.31 5.82
N VAL A 50 3.90 -1.50 5.39
CA VAL A 50 2.94 -2.32 6.15
C VAL A 50 3.41 -3.77 6.23
N SER A 51 3.94 -4.34 5.14
CA SER A 51 4.48 -5.70 5.16
C SER A 51 5.75 -5.83 6.00
N LEU A 52 6.55 -4.78 6.13
CA LEU A 52 7.75 -4.79 6.96
C LEU A 52 7.39 -4.67 8.44
N ILE A 53 6.50 -3.73 8.77
CA ILE A 53 6.09 -3.45 10.14
C ILE A 53 5.21 -4.58 10.70
N PHE A 54 4.39 -5.21 9.85
CA PHE A 54 3.41 -6.19 10.27
C PHE A 54 3.63 -7.60 9.69
N GLY A 55 4.39 -7.78 8.62
CA GLY A 55 4.65 -9.10 8.01
C GLY A 55 5.74 -9.92 8.68
N GLY A 56 6.35 -9.45 9.77
CA GLY A 56 7.29 -10.22 10.59
C GLY A 56 6.68 -11.36 11.41
N GLU A 57 5.41 -11.72 11.19
CA GLU A 57 4.69 -12.81 11.89
C GLU A 57 4.36 -13.99 10.95
N GLU A 58 5.09 -14.17 9.86
CA GLU A 58 5.04 -15.43 9.09
C GLU A 58 6.23 -16.31 9.50
N GLU A 59 6.16 -16.88 10.70
CA GLU A 59 6.93 -18.08 11.00
C GLU A 59 6.35 -19.23 10.15
N PRO A 60 7.16 -19.89 9.30
CA PRO A 60 6.75 -21.07 8.55
C PRO A 60 6.86 -22.28 9.48
N SER A 61 5.94 -22.44 10.42
CA SER A 61 5.85 -23.69 11.18
C SER A 61 5.05 -24.72 10.37
N GLU A 62 5.79 -25.75 9.94
CA GLU A 62 5.32 -27.07 9.55
C GLU A 62 4.89 -27.28 8.09
N GLN A 63 5.92 -27.30 7.24
CA GLN A 63 6.13 -28.42 6.33
C GLN A 63 6.55 -29.69 7.11
N LEU A 64 5.67 -30.26 7.92
CA LEU A 64 5.78 -31.61 8.51
C LEU A 64 4.31 -31.98 8.77
N GLU A 65 3.64 -32.78 7.95
CA GLU A 65 3.74 -34.23 8.02
C GLU A 65 3.50 -34.85 6.63
N SER A 66 4.42 -35.76 6.30
CA SER A 66 4.37 -36.80 5.27
C SER A 66 3.30 -37.85 5.55
#